data_AF-A0A413FZF5-F1
#
_entry.id   AF-A0A413FZF5-F1
#
_cell.length_a   1.000
_cell.length_b   1.000
_cell.length_c   1.000
_cell.angle_alpha   90.00
_cell.angle_beta   90.00
_cell.angle_gamma   90.00
#
_symmetry.space_group_name_H-M   'P 1'
#
loop_
_entity.id
_entity.type
_entity.pdbx_description
1 polymer ?
#
loop_
_entity_poly.entity_id
_entity_poly.type
_entity_poly.pdbx_seq_one_letter_code
_entity_poly.pdbx_strand_id
1 'polypeptide(L)'
;MPQKKRQLAIIDSVQISPGRGRAAGQTICELQMIITIGEERGQRIVKRYYFDRDLPDALKQDFLRLGMLASEIGDLERSRSELVGRIARLALVTDEDGKLRIFVEDYIGSDDPQKYYPQKR
;
A
#
# COMPACT_ATOMS: atom_id res chain seq x y z
N MET A 1 -7.42 23.67 7.72
CA MET A 1 -7.51 22.23 8.04
C MET A 1 -7.19 21.45 6.79
N PRO A 2 -6.28 20.45 6.83
CA PRO A 2 -5.97 19.65 5.65
C PRO A 2 -7.23 18.93 5.17
N GLN A 3 -7.57 19.09 3.89
CA GLN A 3 -8.71 18.41 3.27
C GLN A 3 -8.39 16.91 3.18
N LYS A 4 -9.10 16.10 3.95
CA LYS A 4 -9.02 14.64 3.88
C LYS A 4 -9.95 14.15 2.78
N LYS A 5 -9.41 13.83 1.60
CA LYS A 5 -10.19 13.25 0.49
C LYS A 5 -10.19 11.72 0.65
N ARG A 6 -11.37 11.13 0.79
CA ARG A 6 -11.55 9.67 0.81
C ARG A 6 -11.89 9.17 -0.58
N GLN A 7 -11.18 8.17 -1.05
CA GLN A 7 -11.42 7.58 -2.37
C GLN A 7 -11.31 6.07 -2.30
N LEU A 8 -12.13 5.38 -3.09
CA LEU A 8 -11.97 3.95 -3.32
C LEU A 8 -10.91 3.75 -4.38
N ALA A 9 -10.00 2.82 -4.12
CA ALA A 9 -8.94 2.46 -5.03
C ALA A 9 -8.86 0.95 -5.15
N ILE A 10 -8.62 0.45 -6.35
CA ILE A 10 -8.21 -0.93 -6.59
C ILE A 10 -6.70 -0.99 -6.78
N ILE A 11 -6.07 -2.01 -6.21
CA ILE A 11 -4.64 -2.25 -6.33
C ILE A 11 -4.35 -3.00 -7.64
N ASP A 12 -3.67 -2.35 -8.58
CA ASP A 12 -3.31 -2.91 -9.89
C ASP A 12 -2.04 -3.76 -9.82
N SER A 13 -1.05 -3.29 -9.06
CA SER A 13 0.20 -4.03 -8.87
C SER A 13 0.85 -3.64 -7.56
N VAL A 14 1.60 -4.59 -7.00
CA VAL A 14 2.35 -4.38 -5.76
C VAL A 14 3.81 -4.80 -5.96
N GLN A 15 4.69 -4.00 -5.37
CA GLN A 15 6.08 -4.35 -5.14
C GLN A 15 6.36 -4.18 -3.64
N ILE A 16 6.96 -5.21 -3.04
CA ILE A 16 7.42 -5.19 -1.66
C ILE A 16 8.91 -5.42 -1.74
N SER A 17 9.68 -4.44 -1.28
CA SER A 17 11.14 -4.48 -1.28
C SER A 17 11.61 -4.43 0.17
N PRO A 18 11.91 -5.58 0.80
CA PRO A 18 12.64 -5.60 2.06
C PRO A 18 14.10 -5.23 1.78
N GLY A 19 14.41 -3.95 1.84
CA GLY A 19 15.77 -3.43 1.69
C GLY A 19 16.54 -3.44 3.01
N ARG A 20 17.76 -3.96 3.02
CA ARG A 20 18.75 -3.60 4.06
C ARG A 20 19.29 -2.21 3.73
N GLY A 21 18.61 -1.17 4.19
CA GLY A 21 19.20 0.17 4.20
C GLY A 21 20.32 0.21 5.22
N ARG A 22 21.59 0.28 4.80
CA ARG A 22 22.75 0.47 5.70
C ARG A 22 22.79 1.89 6.33
N ALA A 23 21.65 2.43 6.75
CA ALA A 23 21.60 3.61 7.59
C ALA A 23 21.33 3.12 9.01
N ALA A 24 22.39 3.09 9.83
CA ALA A 24 22.32 2.85 11.28
C ALA A 24 21.72 1.51 11.76
N GLY A 25 21.79 0.43 10.97
CA GLY A 25 21.37 -0.91 11.41
C GLY A 25 19.91 -1.28 11.15
N GLN A 26 19.11 -0.33 10.62
CA GLN A 26 17.68 -0.51 10.39
C GLN A 26 17.36 -1.20 9.05
N THR A 27 16.38 -2.11 9.08
CA THR A 27 15.73 -2.64 7.89
C THR A 27 14.69 -1.64 7.36
N ILE A 28 14.63 -1.47 6.04
CA ILE A 28 13.66 -0.62 5.36
C ILE A 28 12.78 -1.52 4.51
N CYS A 29 11.49 -1.62 4.84
CA CYS A 29 10.50 -2.22 3.95
C CYS A 29 9.83 -1.12 3.13
N GLU A 30 9.97 -1.17 1.81
CA GLU A 30 9.23 -0.32 0.89
C GLU A 30 8.05 -1.10 0.31
N LEU A 31 6.84 -0.65 0.61
CA LEU A 31 5.60 -1.10 -0.02
C LEU A 31 5.24 -0.09 -1.11
N GLN A 32 5.33 -0.52 -2.35
CA GLN A 32 4.89 0.25 -3.50
C GLN A 32 3.63 -0.39 -4.09
N MET A 33 2.61 0.43 -4.27
CA MET A 33 1.35 0.03 -4.88
C MET A 33 1.08 0.93 -6.08
N ILE A 34 0.72 0.34 -7.21
CA ILE A 34 0.09 1.05 -8.31
C ILE A 34 -1.41 0.85 -8.15
N ILE A 35 -2.16 1.94 -8.14
CA ILE A 35 -3.60 1.92 -7.92
C ILE A 35 -4.35 2.65 -9.03
N THR A 36 -5.63 2.31 -9.13
CA THR A 36 -6.61 3.00 -9.95
C THR A 36 -7.70 3.60 -9.06
N ILE A 37 -8.00 4.89 -9.26
CA ILE A 37 -9.03 5.65 -8.54
C ILE A 37 -10.00 6.26 -9.55
N GLY A 38 -11.24 5.76 -9.59
CA GLY A 38 -12.21 6.20 -10.59
C GLY A 38 -11.65 6.01 -12.00
N GLU A 39 -11.47 7.11 -12.75
CA GLU A 39 -10.88 7.11 -14.09
C GLU A 39 -9.35 7.34 -14.09
N GLU A 40 -8.77 7.70 -12.95
CA GLU A 40 -7.33 7.98 -12.82
C GLU A 40 -6.55 6.68 -12.57
N ARG A 41 -5.69 6.31 -13.53
CA ARG A 41 -4.90 5.07 -13.49
C ARG A 41 -3.45 5.32 -13.13
N GLY A 42 -2.83 4.31 -12.54
CA GLY A 42 -1.38 4.22 -12.48
C GLY A 42 -0.78 5.07 -11.36
N GLN A 43 -1.61 5.51 -10.42
CA GLN A 43 -1.14 6.30 -9.30
C GLN A 43 -0.20 5.44 -8.45
N ARG A 44 1.04 5.90 -8.32
CA ARG A 44 2.06 5.21 -7.54
C ARG A 44 2.03 5.70 -6.10
N ILE A 45 1.73 4.79 -5.19
CA ILE A 45 1.85 4.96 -3.74
C ILE A 45 3.13 4.29 -3.29
N VAL A 46 3.94 4.98 -2.49
CA VAL A 46 5.11 4.41 -1.84
C VAL A 46 5.02 4.67 -0.35
N LYS A 47 5.02 3.60 0.44
CA LYS A 47 5.13 3.65 1.90
C LYS A 47 6.42 2.98 2.34
N ARG A 48 7.16 3.65 3.22
CA ARG A 48 8.43 3.15 3.77
C ARG A 48 8.26 2.91 5.26
N TYR A 49 8.70 1.74 5.70
CA TYR A 49 8.64 1.31 7.09
C TYR A 49 10.05 0.97 7.55
N TYR A 50 10.45 1.56 8.67
CA TYR A 50 11.79 1.43 9.24
C TYR A 50 11.70 0.62 10.52
N PHE A 51 12.51 -0.43 10.66
CA PHE A 51 12.48 -1.32 11.82
C PHE A 51 13.79 -2.13 11.95
N ASP A 52 14.13 -2.56 13.17
CA ASP A 52 15.33 -3.38 13.41
C ASP A 52 15.03 -4.88 13.34
N ARG A 53 14.34 -5.40 14.37
CA ARG A 53 14.13 -6.84 14.56
C ARG A 53 12.74 -7.29 14.13
N ASP A 54 11.71 -6.55 14.55
CA ASP A 54 10.31 -6.92 14.35
C ASP A 54 9.62 -5.96 13.38
N LEU A 55 8.62 -6.46 12.64
CA LEU A 55 7.82 -5.58 11.78
C LEU A 55 7.16 -4.47 12.61
N PRO A 56 7.16 -3.21 12.13
CA PRO A 56 6.56 -2.12 12.86
C PRO A 56 5.04 -2.25 12.86
N ASP A 57 4.39 -1.90 13.97
CA ASP A 57 2.94 -2.08 14.12
C ASP A 57 2.13 -1.32 13.07
N ALA A 58 2.64 -0.19 12.56
CA ALA A 58 2.03 0.54 11.46
C ALA A 58 1.93 -0.31 10.18
N LEU A 59 2.96 -1.12 9.87
CA LEU A 59 2.95 -2.03 8.73
C LEU A 59 1.95 -3.17 8.96
N LYS A 60 1.96 -3.76 10.16
CA LYS A 60 1.02 -4.82 10.54
C LYS A 60 -0.43 -4.33 10.45
N GLN A 61 -0.71 -3.12 10.93
CA GLN A 61 -2.03 -2.49 10.85
C GLN A 61 -2.45 -2.22 9.40
N ASP A 62 -1.55 -1.77 8.53
CA ASP A 62 -1.90 -1.55 7.12
C ASP A 62 -2.25 -2.87 6.42
N PHE A 63 -1.47 -3.94 6.66
CA PHE A 63 -1.79 -5.27 6.15
C PHE A 63 -3.12 -5.79 6.72
N LEU A 64 -3.37 -5.58 8.02
CA LEU A 64 -4.63 -5.95 8.65
C LEU A 64 -5.82 -5.19 8.05
N ARG A 65 -5.67 -3.89 7.81
CA ARG A 65 -6.69 -3.07 7.12
C ARG A 65 -6.92 -3.53 5.69
N LEU A 66 -5.91 -4.12 5.05
CA LEU A 66 -6.04 -4.77 3.74
C LEU A 66 -6.58 -6.20 3.84
N GLY A 67 -6.91 -6.69 5.03
CA GLY A 67 -7.50 -8.02 5.27
C GLY A 67 -6.47 -9.15 5.27
N MET A 68 -5.25 -8.89 5.74
CA MET A 68 -4.14 -9.85 5.77
C MET A 68 -3.37 -9.75 7.09
N LEU A 69 -2.71 -10.83 7.49
CA LEU A 69 -1.82 -10.84 8.64
C LEU A 69 -0.37 -10.81 8.17
N ALA A 70 0.43 -9.95 8.79
CA ALA A 70 1.87 -9.90 8.58
C ALA A 70 2.58 -9.89 9.92
N SER A 71 3.29 -10.97 10.22
CA SER A 71 4.07 -11.13 11.45
C SER A 71 5.57 -11.04 11.15
N GLU A 72 5.98 -11.49 9.97
CA GLU A 72 7.37 -11.51 9.49
C GLU A 72 7.49 -11.04 8.04
N ILE A 73 8.72 -10.73 7.59
CA ILE A 73 8.97 -10.28 6.21
C ILE A 73 8.47 -11.29 5.17
N GLY A 74 8.60 -12.59 5.45
CA GLY A 74 8.12 -13.65 4.55
C GLY A 74 6.60 -13.62 4.32
N ASP A 75 5.82 -13.15 5.30
CA ASP A 75 4.38 -12.96 5.12
C ASP A 75 4.09 -11.88 4.08
N LEU A 76 4.87 -10.79 4.11
CA LEU A 76 4.70 -9.66 3.18
C LEU A 76 4.89 -10.13 1.72
N GLU A 77 5.94 -10.91 1.47
CA GLU A 77 6.24 -11.44 0.13
C GLU A 77 5.15 -12.40 -0.36
N ARG A 78 4.64 -13.27 0.52
CA ARG A 78 3.53 -14.18 0.21
C ARG A 78 2.24 -13.43 -0.10
N SER A 79 1.94 -12.38 0.66
CA SER A 79 0.76 -11.54 0.47
C SER A 79 0.80 -10.66 -0.79
N ARG A 80 1.94 -10.55 -1.47
CA ARG A 80 2.10 -9.68 -2.64
C ARG A 80 1.08 -9.97 -3.75
N SER A 81 0.86 -11.24 -4.07
CA SER A 81 -0.11 -11.63 -5.10
C SER A 81 -1.55 -11.42 -4.65
N GLU A 82 -1.84 -11.61 -3.36
CA GLU A 82 -3.17 -11.44 -2.79
C GLU A 82 -3.59 -9.99 -2.61
N LEU A 83 -2.63 -9.06 -2.64
CA LEU A 83 -2.89 -7.62 -2.61
C LEU A 83 -3.44 -7.11 -3.95
N VAL A 84 -3.04 -7.72 -5.06
CA VAL A 84 -3.53 -7.33 -6.39
C VAL A 84 -5.02 -7.63 -6.47
N GLY A 85 -5.81 -6.65 -6.92
CA GLY A 85 -7.27 -6.76 -6.97
C GLY A 85 -7.98 -6.36 -5.68
N ARG A 86 -7.27 -6.11 -4.58
CA ARG A 86 -7.93 -5.58 -3.38
C ARG A 86 -8.41 -4.15 -3.60
N ILE A 87 -9.64 -3.92 -3.18
CA ILE A 87 -10.31 -2.62 -3.17
C ILE A 87 -10.24 -2.11 -1.75
N ALA A 88 -9.59 -0.96 -1.59
CA ALA A 88 -9.43 -0.30 -0.30
C ALA A 88 -9.93 1.13 -0.37
N ARG A 89 -10.49 1.60 0.75
CA ARG A 89 -10.72 3.01 0.97
C ARG A 89 -9.41 3.65 1.39
N LEU A 90 -8.94 4.60 0.58
CA LEU A 90 -7.75 5.38 0.85
C LEU A 90 -8.15 6.78 1.30
N ALA A 91 -7.45 7.27 2.32
CA ALA A 91 -7.46 8.68 2.68
C ALA A 91 -6.20 9.36 2.14
N LEU A 92 -6.42 10.34 1.28
CA LEU A 92 -5.40 11.23 0.75
C LEU A 92 -5.37 12.48 1.63
N VAL A 93 -4.22 12.75 2.24
CA VAL A 93 -4.00 13.90 3.12
C VAL A 93 -2.74 14.61 2.68
N THR A 94 -2.86 15.86 2.27
CA THR A 94 -1.70 16.73 2.08
C THR A 94 -1.28 17.25 3.46
N ASP A 95 -0.04 16.97 3.87
CA ASP A 95 0.49 17.51 5.12
C ASP A 95 0.85 19.01 4.99
N GLU A 96 1.28 19.62 6.11
CA GLU A 96 1.62 21.06 6.16
C GLU A 96 2.80 21.42 5.25
N ASP A 97 3.64 20.44 4.90
CA ASP A 97 4.77 20.59 3.97
C ASP A 97 4.36 20.40 2.50
N GLY A 98 3.07 20.23 2.22
CA GLY A 98 2.55 19.99 0.86
C GLY A 98 2.76 18.57 0.34
N LYS A 99 3.21 17.62 1.18
CA LYS A 99 3.43 16.23 0.76
C LYS A 99 2.13 15.43 0.87
N LEU A 100 1.82 14.72 -0.21
CA LEU A 100 0.69 13.78 -0.21
C LEU A 100 1.02 12.56 0.64
N ARG A 101 0.27 12.37 1.72
CA ARG A 101 0.26 11.15 2.54
C ARG A 101 -0.98 10.33 2.24
N ILE A 102 -0.78 9.02 2.16
CA ILE A 102 -1.83 8.07 1.82
C ILE A 102 -1.98 7.06 2.94
N PHE A 103 -3.20 6.96 3.45
CA PHE A 103 -3.57 6.04 4.51
C PHE A 103 -4.56 5.04 3.96
N VAL A 104 -4.31 3.76 4.21
CA VAL A 104 -5.32 2.72 4.03
C VAL A 104 -6.28 2.84 5.20
N GLU A 105 -7.57 3.06 4.95
CA GLU A 105 -8.60 3.08 6.00
C GLU A 105 -9.23 1.68 6.14
N ASP A 106 -9.93 1.22 5.11
CA ASP A 106 -10.72 -0.01 5.16
C ASP A 106 -10.55 -0.86 3.90
N TYR A 107 -10.46 -2.18 4.04
CA TYR A 107 -10.67 -3.14 2.96
C TYR A 107 -12.17 -3.29 2.68
N ILE A 108 -12.54 -3.20 1.41
CA ILE A 108 -13.94 -3.23 0.96
C ILE A 108 -14.27 -4.54 0.26
N GLY A 109 -13.32 -5.12 -0.47
CA GLY A 109 -13.52 -6.33 -1.25
C GLY A 109 -12.41 -6.53 -2.26
N SER A 110 -12.60 -7.50 -3.16
CA SER A 110 -11.64 -7.80 -4.23
C SER A 110 -12.35 -7.87 -5.57
N ASP A 111 -11.71 -7.37 -6.62
CA ASP A 111 -12.12 -7.60 -8.00
C ASP A 111 -10.88 -7.74 -8.90
N ASP A 112 -11.08 -8.15 -10.15
CA ASP A 112 -10.01 -8.21 -11.14
C ASP A 112 -9.69 -6.80 -11.66
N PRO A 113 -8.48 -6.25 -11.42
CA PRO A 113 -8.08 -4.94 -11.93
C PRO A 113 -8.18 -4.85 -13.47
N GLN A 114 -8.04 -5.97 -14.18
CA GLN A 114 -8.10 -5.98 -15.64
C GLN A 114 -9.49 -5.70 -16.19
N LYS A 115 -10.57 -5.90 -15.41
CA LYS A 115 -11.94 -5.55 -15.83
C LYS A 115 -12.11 -4.05 -16.03
N TYR A 116 -11.45 -3.27 -15.19
CA TYR A 116 -11.50 -1.81 -15.28
C TYR A 116 -10.64 -1.31 -16.43
N TYR A 117 -9.53 -2.01 -16.73
CA TYR A 117 -8.63 -1.63 -17.82
C TYR A 117 -7.88 -2.85 -18.43
N PRO A 118 -8.45 -3.53 -19.44
CA PRO A 118 -7.79 -4.65 -20.10
C PRO A 118 -6.49 -4.15 -20.75
N GLN A 119 -5.38 -4.82 -20.47
CA GLN A 119 -4.12 -4.51 -21.15
C GLN A 119 -4.32 -4.77 -22.65
N LYS A 120 -4.27 -3.73 -23.48
CA LYS A 120 -4.15 -3.91 -24.93
C LYS A 120 -2.83 -4.63 -25.16
N ARG A 121 -2.92 -5.90 -25.58
CA ARG A 121 -1.81 -6.66 -26.15
C ARG A 121 -1.32 -5.98 -27.42
#